data_AF-A0A8T5SCR0-F1
#
_entry.id   AF-A0A8T5SCR0-F1
#
_cell.length_a   1.000
_cell.length_b   1.000
_cell.length_c   1.000
_cell.angle_alpha   90.00
_cell.angle_beta   90.00
_cell.angle_gamma   90.00
#
_symmetry.space_group_name_H-M   'P 1'
#
loop_
_entity.id
_entity.type
_entity.pdbx_description
1 polymer ?
#
loop_
_entity_poly.entity_id
_entity_poly.type
_entity_poly.pdbx_seq_one_letter_code
_entity_poly.pdbx_strand_id
1 'polypeptide(L)'
;MNQKKFDDLYRINNAEYIVIDEDGVDKKITPRSGILFEESLIIVVSRLDRKIYSFIGTRASARKQFSENKVTADLRTKYGFDVERIRFPSDSISPEHIQFIEYLAEEDYLHVFKAEKTKYYACYFCGEPLERETTICTACEKDILICIVCKLPISFGDELGKCSLCEGLAHYVHFHEWIKVMGYCPNCSKNIPIEGIVPITEQLK
;
A
#
# COMPACT_ATOMS: atom_id res chain seq x y z
N MET A 1 -18.02 -2.44 -16.47
CA MET A 1 -17.32 -3.37 -15.56
C MET A 1 -15.85 -3.37 -15.96
N ASN A 2 -14.96 -2.85 -15.11
CA ASN A 2 -13.61 -2.42 -15.48
C ASN A 2 -12.57 -3.55 -15.48
N GLN A 3 -11.78 -3.61 -16.56
CA GLN A 3 -10.64 -4.51 -16.77
C GLN A 3 -9.57 -4.42 -15.65
N LYS A 4 -9.41 -3.27 -14.99
CA LYS A 4 -8.44 -3.06 -13.90
C LYS A 4 -8.75 -3.87 -12.63
N LYS A 5 -10.04 -4.02 -12.32
CA LYS A 5 -10.50 -4.92 -11.24
C LYS A 5 -10.08 -6.36 -11.53
N PHE A 6 -10.05 -6.74 -12.81
CA PHE A 6 -9.64 -8.07 -13.25
C PHE A 6 -8.14 -8.31 -13.16
N ASP A 7 -7.28 -7.30 -13.41
CA ASP A 7 -5.83 -7.45 -13.33
C ASP A 7 -5.34 -7.61 -11.87
N ASP A 8 -5.92 -6.85 -10.93
CA ASP A 8 -5.66 -7.01 -9.49
C ASP A 8 -6.21 -8.34 -8.96
N LEU A 9 -7.38 -8.77 -9.44
CA LEU A 9 -7.91 -10.12 -9.22
C LEU A 9 -7.01 -11.20 -9.83
N TYR A 10 -6.39 -10.96 -10.98
CA TYR A 10 -5.48 -11.91 -11.66
C TYR A 10 -4.17 -12.12 -10.87
N ARG A 11 -3.67 -11.06 -10.22
CA ARG A 11 -2.52 -11.15 -9.31
C ARG A 11 -2.82 -12.02 -8.09
N ILE A 12 -4.01 -11.84 -7.50
CA ILE A 12 -4.50 -12.63 -6.37
C ILE A 12 -4.77 -14.09 -6.78
N ASN A 13 -5.29 -14.33 -7.98
CA ASN A 13 -5.62 -15.69 -8.48
C ASN A 13 -4.38 -16.56 -8.79
N ASN A 14 -3.18 -16.00 -8.84
CA ASN A 14 -1.92 -16.75 -9.07
C ASN A 14 -1.06 -16.89 -7.81
N ALA A 15 -1.56 -16.46 -6.65
CA ALA A 15 -0.89 -16.62 -5.37
C ALA A 15 -1.46 -17.82 -4.59
N GLU A 16 -0.58 -18.59 -3.96
CA GLU A 16 -0.99 -19.60 -2.96
C GLU A 16 -0.93 -18.95 -1.57
N TYR A 17 -2.08 -18.90 -0.89
CA TYR A 17 -2.22 -18.36 0.45
C TYR A 17 -2.21 -19.50 1.46
N ILE A 18 -1.31 -19.41 2.42
CA ILE A 18 -1.15 -20.40 3.48
C ILE A 18 -1.25 -19.68 4.81
N VAL A 19 -2.22 -20.09 5.62
CA VAL A 19 -2.35 -19.63 7.01
C VAL A 19 -1.85 -20.71 7.94
N ILE A 20 -1.05 -20.30 8.91
CA ILE A 20 -0.59 -21.16 9.99
C ILE A 20 -1.53 -20.94 11.18
N ASP A 21 -2.29 -21.97 11.53
CA ASP A 21 -3.17 -21.93 12.69
C ASP A 21 -2.41 -22.13 14.01
N GLU A 22 -3.13 -22.13 15.14
CA GLU A 22 -2.53 -22.25 16.48
C GLU A 22 -1.81 -23.58 16.72
N ASP A 23 -2.19 -24.60 15.97
CA ASP A 23 -1.58 -25.92 16.06
C ASP A 23 -0.33 -26.07 15.18
N GLY A 24 -0.05 -25.05 14.34
CA GLY A 24 1.04 -25.08 13.37
C GLY A 24 0.69 -25.85 12.11
N VAL A 25 -0.60 -26.07 11.84
CA VAL A 25 -1.08 -26.74 10.63
C VAL A 25 -1.17 -25.70 9.50
N ASP A 26 -0.53 -26.01 8.38
CA ASP A 26 -0.60 -25.21 7.16
C ASP A 26 -1.89 -25.53 6.41
N LYS A 27 -2.85 -24.61 6.48
CA LYS A 27 -4.05 -24.71 5.65
C LYS A 27 -3.88 -23.82 4.45
N LYS A 28 -3.94 -24.42 3.26
CA LYS A 28 -4.20 -23.64 2.04
C LYS A 28 -5.57 -23.01 2.21
N ILE A 29 -5.59 -21.69 2.22
CA ILE A 29 -6.83 -20.95 2.32
C ILE A 29 -7.19 -20.37 0.97
N THR A 30 -8.48 -20.29 0.70
CA THR A 30 -8.98 -19.24 -0.18
C THR A 30 -9.01 -17.97 0.66
N PRO A 31 -8.46 -16.85 0.18
CA PRO A 31 -8.60 -15.56 0.85
C PRO A 31 -10.06 -15.31 1.24
N ARG A 32 -10.28 -15.02 2.52
CA ARG A 32 -11.57 -14.59 3.05
C ARG A 32 -11.28 -13.45 4.02
N SER A 33 -12.19 -12.48 4.06
CA SER A 33 -12.20 -11.43 5.09
C SER A 33 -12.26 -12.07 6.48
N GLY A 34 -11.51 -11.53 7.45
CA GLY A 34 -11.60 -11.92 8.86
C GLY A 34 -10.36 -12.54 9.50
N ILE A 35 -9.18 -12.37 8.90
CA ILE A 35 -7.94 -12.78 9.55
C ILE A 35 -7.47 -11.67 10.50
N LEU A 36 -7.44 -11.98 11.81
CA LEU A 36 -6.83 -11.10 12.81
C LEU A 36 -5.30 -11.15 12.68
N PHE A 37 -4.73 -10.17 11.97
CA PHE A 37 -3.31 -10.16 11.58
C PHE A 37 -2.34 -10.07 12.76
N GLU A 38 -2.69 -9.43 13.88
CA GLU A 38 -1.79 -9.27 15.03
C GLU A 38 -1.33 -10.60 15.62
N GLU A 39 -2.20 -11.59 15.66
CA GLU A 39 -1.92 -12.91 16.26
C GLU A 39 -1.66 -13.98 15.21
N SER A 40 -1.80 -13.63 13.94
CA SER A 40 -1.73 -14.56 12.82
C SER A 40 -0.41 -14.47 12.08
N LEU A 41 -0.17 -15.50 11.29
CA LEU A 41 0.94 -15.55 10.36
C LEU A 41 0.40 -15.99 9.01
N ILE A 42 0.69 -15.20 7.98
CA ILE A 42 0.26 -15.48 6.62
C ILE A 42 1.48 -15.61 5.73
N ILE A 43 1.52 -16.71 4.98
CA ILE A 43 2.50 -16.90 3.93
C ILE A 43 1.80 -16.78 2.58
N VAL A 44 2.33 -15.91 1.73
CA VAL A 44 1.85 -15.69 0.36
C VAL A 44 2.96 -16.09 -0.59
N VAL A 45 2.72 -17.12 -1.40
CA VAL A 45 3.64 -17.51 -2.48
C VAL A 45 3.19 -16.80 -3.74
N SER A 46 3.92 -15.75 -4.14
CA SER A 46 3.61 -15.03 -5.36
C SER A 46 4.46 -15.54 -6.52
N ARG A 47 3.78 -16.11 -7.53
CA ARG A 47 4.44 -16.61 -8.74
C ARG A 47 4.83 -15.48 -9.71
N LEU A 48 4.18 -14.32 -9.61
CA LEU A 48 4.43 -13.18 -10.49
C LEU A 48 5.83 -12.59 -10.26
N ASP A 49 6.14 -12.33 -9.00
CA ASP A 49 7.38 -11.72 -8.52
C ASP A 49 8.38 -12.75 -7.99
N ARG A 50 8.02 -14.05 -8.05
CA ARG A 50 8.87 -15.19 -7.67
C ARG A 50 9.40 -15.07 -6.23
N LYS A 51 8.53 -14.61 -5.33
CA LYS A 51 8.82 -14.41 -3.91
C LYS A 51 7.84 -15.16 -3.02
N ILE A 52 8.28 -15.42 -1.80
CA ILE A 52 7.47 -15.91 -0.70
C ILE A 52 7.42 -14.81 0.35
N TYR A 53 6.25 -14.21 0.54
CA TYR A 53 6.04 -13.21 1.58
C TYR A 53 5.57 -13.91 2.85
N SER A 54 6.19 -13.57 3.98
CA SER A 54 5.83 -14.05 5.30
C SER A 54 5.42 -12.86 6.15
N PHE A 55 4.12 -12.68 6.32
CA PHE A 55 3.52 -11.63 7.13
C PHE A 55 3.37 -12.13 8.56
N ILE A 56 4.10 -11.53 9.48
CA ILE A 56 4.19 -11.94 10.89
C ILE A 56 3.52 -10.89 11.75
N GLY A 57 2.40 -11.24 12.37
CA GLY A 57 1.76 -10.41 13.39
C GLY A 57 2.68 -10.17 14.59
N THR A 58 2.65 -8.96 15.15
CA THR A 58 3.45 -8.58 16.33
C THR A 58 3.19 -9.44 17.57
N ARG A 59 2.02 -10.09 17.65
CA ARG A 59 1.61 -11.00 18.74
C ARG A 59 1.58 -12.47 18.33
N ALA A 60 2.15 -12.83 17.17
CA ALA A 60 2.22 -14.22 16.75
C ALA A 60 3.05 -15.06 17.75
N SER A 61 2.49 -16.18 18.21
CA SER A 61 3.13 -17.04 19.21
C SER A 61 4.45 -17.65 18.70
N ALA A 62 5.36 -18.02 19.61
CA ALA A 62 6.61 -18.68 19.26
C ALA A 62 6.40 -19.98 18.45
N ARG A 63 5.31 -20.71 18.72
CA ARG A 63 4.90 -21.91 17.97
C ARG A 63 4.53 -21.59 16.52
N LYS A 64 3.80 -20.49 16.28
CA LYS A 64 3.46 -20.01 14.92
C LYS A 64 4.72 -19.58 14.17
N GLN A 65 5.64 -18.85 14.83
CA GLN A 65 6.91 -18.44 14.23
C GLN A 65 7.83 -19.62 13.90
N PHE A 66 7.87 -20.65 14.75
CA PHE A 66 8.63 -21.88 14.45
C PHE A 66 8.03 -22.60 13.22
N SER A 67 6.71 -22.70 13.16
CA SER A 67 5.99 -23.32 12.05
C SER A 67 6.20 -22.54 10.74
N GLU A 68 6.24 -21.22 10.80
CA GLU A 68 6.57 -20.36 9.64
C GLU A 68 7.94 -20.67 9.06
N ASN A 69 8.96 -20.80 9.90
CA ASN A 69 10.32 -21.08 9.43
C ASN A 69 10.37 -22.42 8.71
N LYS A 70 9.65 -23.42 9.22
CA LYS A 70 9.53 -24.73 8.57
C LYS A 70 8.80 -24.62 7.23
N VAL A 71 7.61 -24.02 7.22
CA VAL A 71 6.79 -23.89 5.99
C VAL A 71 7.52 -23.07 4.93
N THR A 72 8.13 -21.94 5.28
CA THR A 72 8.89 -21.13 4.32
C THR A 72 10.13 -21.84 3.79
N ALA A 73 10.81 -22.66 4.58
CA ALA A 73 11.92 -23.50 4.11
C ALA A 73 11.46 -24.56 3.09
N ASP A 74 10.33 -25.23 3.37
CA ASP A 74 9.74 -26.22 2.47
C ASP A 74 9.30 -25.56 1.15
N LEU A 75 8.65 -24.39 1.22
CA LEU A 75 8.22 -23.63 0.05
C LEU A 75 9.41 -23.10 -0.75
N ARG A 76 10.47 -22.62 -0.09
CA ARG A 76 11.71 -22.19 -0.74
C ARG A 76 12.34 -23.35 -1.51
N THR A 77 12.38 -24.53 -0.92
CA THR A 77 12.89 -25.75 -1.59
C THR A 77 12.02 -26.14 -2.78
N LYS A 78 10.69 -26.05 -2.62
CA LYS A 78 9.72 -26.44 -3.66
C LYS A 78 9.73 -25.49 -4.87
N TYR A 79 9.76 -24.18 -4.64
CA TYR A 79 9.58 -23.18 -5.69
C TYR A 79 10.88 -22.50 -6.13
N GLY A 80 11.94 -22.56 -5.32
CA GLY A 80 13.19 -21.83 -5.56
C GLY A 80 13.03 -20.31 -5.46
N PHE A 81 12.08 -19.83 -4.67
CA PHE A 81 11.77 -18.41 -4.47
C PHE A 81 12.42 -17.90 -3.17
N ASP A 82 12.78 -16.63 -3.13
CA ASP A 82 13.31 -16.01 -1.91
C ASP A 82 12.19 -15.62 -0.93
N VAL A 83 12.53 -15.65 0.36
CA VAL A 83 11.59 -15.37 1.45
C VAL A 83 11.78 -13.95 1.96
N GLU A 84 10.74 -13.14 1.88
CA GLU A 84 10.68 -11.79 2.42
C GLU A 84 9.78 -11.78 3.66
N ARG A 85 10.36 -11.42 4.81
CA ARG A 85 9.63 -11.40 6.10
C ARG A 85 9.21 -9.98 6.42
N ILE A 86 7.90 -9.80 6.60
CA ILE A 86 7.26 -8.52 6.84
C ILE A 86 6.58 -8.60 8.20
N ARG A 87 7.01 -7.76 9.15
CA ARG A 87 6.31 -7.64 10.44
C ARG A 87 5.12 -6.71 10.28
N PHE A 88 3.98 -7.09 10.84
CA PHE A 88 2.76 -6.29 10.80
C PHE A 88 2.20 -6.04 12.21
N PRO A 89 1.81 -4.80 12.55
CA PRO A 89 1.99 -3.58 11.74
C PRO A 89 3.46 -3.15 11.65
N SER A 90 3.83 -2.50 10.53
CA SER A 90 5.12 -1.81 10.37
C SER A 90 4.94 -0.56 9.50
N ASP A 91 5.79 0.43 9.74
CA ASP A 91 5.84 1.69 8.97
C ASP A 91 6.57 1.52 7.63
N SER A 92 7.27 0.40 7.44
CA SER A 92 8.06 0.11 6.24
C SER A 92 7.34 -0.82 5.24
N ILE A 93 6.03 -1.01 5.39
CA ILE A 93 5.25 -1.88 4.52
C ILE A 93 4.94 -1.12 3.22
N SER A 94 5.42 -1.64 2.09
CA SER A 94 5.17 -1.03 0.79
C SER A 94 3.66 -1.00 0.46
N PRO A 95 3.20 -0.05 -0.38
CA PRO A 95 1.80 0.03 -0.80
C PRO A 95 1.25 -1.27 -1.39
N GLU A 96 2.07 -2.05 -2.11
CA GLU A 96 1.68 -3.34 -2.69
C GLU A 96 1.40 -4.38 -1.60
N HIS A 97 2.21 -4.41 -0.55
CA HIS A 97 2.01 -5.29 0.60
C HIS A 97 0.74 -4.92 1.39
N ILE A 98 0.40 -3.63 1.45
CA ILE A 98 -0.84 -3.16 2.07
C ILE A 98 -2.04 -3.71 1.31
N GLN A 99 -2.04 -3.70 -0.03
CA GLN A 99 -3.16 -4.25 -0.82
C GLN A 99 -3.43 -5.73 -0.53
N PHE A 100 -2.38 -6.55 -0.33
CA PHE A 100 -2.54 -7.95 0.08
C PHE A 100 -3.20 -8.08 1.46
N ILE A 101 -2.82 -7.22 2.40
CA ILE A 101 -3.35 -7.21 3.76
C ILE A 101 -4.80 -6.71 3.77
N GLU A 102 -5.09 -5.64 3.04
CA GLU A 102 -6.44 -5.07 2.91
C GLU A 102 -7.43 -6.06 2.30
N TYR A 103 -6.97 -6.92 1.38
CA TYR A 103 -7.80 -7.97 0.79
C TYR A 103 -8.15 -9.11 1.78
N LEU A 104 -7.32 -9.33 2.80
CA LEU A 104 -7.43 -10.43 3.76
C LEU A 104 -8.03 -10.00 5.12
N ALA A 105 -7.92 -8.72 5.46
CA ALA A 105 -8.44 -8.17 6.71
C ALA A 105 -9.98 -8.03 6.69
N GLU A 106 -10.60 -8.09 7.86
CA GLU A 106 -12.03 -7.79 8.04
C GLU A 106 -12.31 -6.30 7.82
N GLU A 107 -13.50 -5.94 7.31
CA GLU A 107 -13.90 -4.53 7.10
C GLU A 107 -13.81 -3.72 8.41
N ASP A 108 -14.16 -4.31 9.55
CA ASP A 108 -14.07 -3.68 10.88
C ASP A 108 -12.62 -3.47 11.34
N TYR A 109 -11.70 -4.35 10.96
CA TYR A 109 -10.26 -4.20 11.27
C TYR A 109 -9.63 -3.05 10.46
N LEU A 110 -10.09 -2.86 9.22
CA LEU A 110 -9.70 -1.71 8.39
C LEU A 110 -10.18 -0.39 9.00
N HIS A 111 -11.31 -0.37 9.72
CA HIS A 111 -11.79 0.83 10.41
C HIS A 111 -10.91 1.21 11.60
N VAL A 112 -10.45 0.24 12.40
CA VAL A 112 -9.50 0.49 13.50
C VAL A 112 -8.13 0.91 12.95
N PHE A 113 -7.65 0.25 11.90
CA PHE A 113 -6.37 0.58 11.27
C PHE A 113 -6.38 1.96 10.59
N LYS A 114 -7.48 2.34 9.94
CA LYS A 114 -7.68 3.70 9.38
C LYS A 114 -7.85 4.75 10.48
N ALA A 115 -8.37 4.40 11.65
CA ALA A 115 -8.53 5.36 12.75
C ALA A 115 -7.19 5.68 13.45
N GLU A 116 -6.28 4.73 13.58
CA GLU A 116 -5.01 4.93 14.29
C GLU A 116 -3.85 5.40 13.39
N LYS A 117 -3.77 4.96 12.12
CA LYS A 117 -2.73 5.43 11.18
C LYS A 117 -2.97 6.82 10.58
N THR A 118 -4.10 7.46 10.84
CA THR A 118 -4.43 8.73 10.18
C THR A 118 -4.04 9.98 10.95
N LYS A 119 -3.37 9.87 12.10
CA LYS A 119 -2.92 11.07 12.81
C LYS A 119 -1.78 11.78 12.11
N TYR A 120 -0.91 11.06 11.41
CA TYR A 120 0.34 11.62 10.90
C TYR A 120 0.57 11.37 9.40
N TYR A 121 1.20 12.32 8.72
CA TYR A 121 1.75 12.18 7.37
C TYR A 121 3.12 12.88 7.28
N ALA A 122 3.94 12.55 6.29
CA ALA A 122 5.27 13.16 6.15
C ALA A 122 5.21 14.41 5.28
N CYS A 123 5.86 15.51 5.69
CA CYS A 123 5.99 16.70 4.87
C CYS A 123 6.67 16.36 3.53
N TYR A 124 6.04 16.71 2.41
CA TYR A 124 6.59 16.48 1.07
C TYR A 124 8.03 16.98 0.90
N PHE A 125 8.38 18.11 1.54
CA PHE A 125 9.64 18.79 1.30
C PHE A 125 10.80 18.38 2.21
N CYS A 126 10.53 17.99 3.45
CA CYS A 126 11.58 17.67 4.43
C CYS A 126 11.42 16.31 5.10
N GLY A 127 10.32 15.60 4.86
CA GLY A 127 10.04 14.30 5.47
C GLY A 127 9.60 14.35 6.93
N GLU A 128 9.51 15.53 7.56
CA GLU A 128 9.06 15.68 8.95
C GLU A 128 7.65 15.10 9.13
N PRO A 129 7.39 14.28 10.16
CA PRO A 129 6.05 13.82 10.49
C PRO A 129 5.16 14.97 10.99
N LEU A 130 3.95 15.07 10.46
CA LEU A 130 2.99 16.15 10.71
C LEU A 130 1.64 15.62 11.13
N GLU A 131 0.95 16.34 12.01
CA GLU A 131 -0.44 16.03 12.38
C GLU A 131 -1.41 16.36 11.25
N ARG A 132 -2.53 15.63 11.17
CA ARG A 132 -3.51 15.69 10.08
C ARG A 132 -4.08 17.08 9.80
N GLU A 133 -4.23 17.89 10.85
CA GLU A 133 -4.80 19.24 10.81
C GLU A 133 -3.75 20.32 10.45
N THR A 134 -2.48 19.93 10.33
CA THR A 134 -1.38 20.84 10.01
C THR A 134 -1.52 21.35 8.57
N THR A 135 -1.49 22.67 8.37
CA THR A 135 -1.52 23.32 7.06
C THR A 135 -0.14 23.83 6.61
N ILE A 136 0.81 23.96 7.54
CA ILE A 136 2.18 24.42 7.30
C ILE A 136 3.14 23.54 8.11
N CYS A 137 4.18 23.01 7.48
CA CYS A 137 5.20 22.23 8.17
C CYS A 137 5.98 23.10 9.15
N THR A 138 6.03 22.73 10.43
CA THR A 138 6.76 23.48 11.46
C THR A 138 8.28 23.38 11.35
N ALA A 139 8.81 22.38 10.62
CA ALA A 139 10.25 22.18 10.45
C ALA A 139 10.85 22.92 9.24
N CYS A 140 10.12 22.99 8.12
CA CYS A 140 10.60 23.66 6.90
C CYS A 140 9.79 24.89 6.47
N GLU A 141 8.75 25.24 7.23
CA GLU A 141 7.90 26.42 7.03
C GLU A 141 7.17 26.47 5.67
N LYS A 142 7.07 25.34 4.96
CA LYS A 142 6.36 25.23 3.69
C LYS A 142 4.91 24.76 3.89
N ASP A 143 4.02 25.27 3.03
CA ASP A 143 2.63 24.83 2.95
C ASP A 143 2.52 23.35 2.59
N ILE A 144 1.51 22.71 3.16
CA ILE A 144 1.25 21.30 2.90
C ILE A 144 0.59 21.14 1.54
N LEU A 145 1.18 20.30 0.71
CA LEU A 145 0.66 20.00 -0.61
C LEU A 145 -0.57 19.10 -0.48
N ILE A 146 -1.71 19.56 -0.98
CA ILE A 146 -2.95 18.78 -1.00
C ILE A 146 -3.25 18.34 -2.43
N CYS A 147 -3.55 17.06 -2.60
CA CYS A 147 -3.91 16.53 -3.90
C CYS A 147 -5.28 17.04 -4.37
N ILE A 148 -5.33 17.67 -5.54
CA ILE A 148 -6.59 18.19 -6.12
C ILE A 148 -7.62 17.09 -6.44
N VAL A 149 -7.21 15.81 -6.51
CA VAL A 149 -8.09 14.67 -6.79
C VAL A 149 -8.64 14.04 -5.51
N CYS A 150 -7.78 13.47 -4.66
CA CYS A 150 -8.23 12.75 -3.46
C CYS A 150 -8.45 13.64 -2.24
N LYS A 151 -8.03 14.92 -2.29
CA LYS A 151 -8.10 15.88 -1.18
C LYS A 151 -7.31 15.48 0.06
N LEU A 152 -6.37 14.56 -0.09
CA LEU A 152 -5.43 14.15 0.96
C LEU A 152 -4.07 14.85 0.78
N PRO A 153 -3.29 15.02 1.86
CA PRO A 153 -1.91 15.48 1.79
C PRO A 153 -1.07 14.60 0.88
N ILE A 154 -0.15 15.22 0.14
CA ILE A 154 0.90 14.55 -0.64
C ILE A 154 2.13 14.47 0.25
N SER A 155 2.64 13.25 0.45
CA SER A 155 3.69 12.94 1.41
C SER A 155 5.07 12.82 0.79
N PHE A 156 6.10 12.87 1.63
CA PHE A 156 7.49 12.65 1.19
C PHE A 156 7.63 11.34 0.42
N GLY A 157 8.27 11.40 -0.76
CA GLY A 157 8.47 10.25 -1.64
C GLY A 157 7.33 9.96 -2.61
N ASP A 158 6.17 10.63 -2.48
CA ASP A 158 5.09 10.49 -3.45
C ASP A 158 5.47 11.12 -4.79
N GLU A 159 5.10 10.46 -5.89
CA GLU A 159 5.20 11.06 -7.22
C GLU A 159 4.18 12.20 -7.37
N LEU A 160 4.67 13.37 -7.75
CA LEU A 160 3.86 14.58 -7.87
C LEU A 160 3.67 14.96 -9.34
N GLY A 161 2.43 15.31 -9.72
CA GLY A 161 2.11 15.88 -11.02
C GLY A 161 1.43 17.24 -10.87
N LYS A 162 1.71 18.16 -11.80
CA LYS A 162 1.03 19.44 -11.90
C LYS A 162 0.29 19.63 -13.22
N CYS A 163 -0.80 20.37 -13.16
CA CYS A 163 -1.57 20.75 -14.34
C CYS A 163 -0.74 21.76 -15.16
N SER A 164 -0.49 21.49 -16.43
CA SER A 164 0.19 22.42 -17.34
C SER A 164 -0.51 23.78 -17.51
N LEU A 165 -1.82 23.87 -17.19
CA LEU A 165 -2.61 25.09 -17.39
C LEU A 165 -2.85 25.91 -16.12
N CYS A 166 -3.00 25.26 -14.97
CA CYS A 166 -3.36 25.93 -13.72
C CYS A 166 -2.44 25.57 -12.55
N GLU A 167 -1.42 24.75 -12.80
CA GLU A 167 -0.43 24.29 -11.83
C GLU A 167 -0.99 23.55 -10.61
N GLY A 168 -2.26 23.14 -10.67
CA GLY A 168 -2.89 22.35 -9.60
C GLY A 168 -2.14 21.04 -9.38
N LEU A 169 -1.83 20.76 -8.11
CA LEU A 169 -0.98 19.68 -7.67
C LEU A 169 -1.78 18.43 -7.29
N ALA A 170 -1.31 17.26 -7.69
CA ALA A 170 -1.87 15.99 -7.28
C ALA A 170 -0.81 14.90 -7.26
N HIS A 171 -1.06 13.86 -6.47
CA HIS A 171 -0.43 12.56 -6.68
C HIS A 171 -0.50 12.21 -8.17
N TYR A 172 0.65 11.89 -8.77
CA TYR A 172 0.79 11.69 -10.21
C TYR A 172 -0.19 10.63 -10.72
N VAL A 173 -0.28 9.50 -10.01
CA VAL A 173 -1.20 8.40 -10.34
C VAL A 173 -2.66 8.85 -10.33
N HIS A 174 -3.12 9.52 -9.27
CA HIS A 174 -4.51 10.00 -9.18
C HIS A 174 -4.84 11.00 -10.28
N PHE A 175 -3.90 11.89 -10.62
CA PHE A 175 -4.14 12.86 -11.66
C PHE A 175 -4.20 12.21 -13.04
N HIS A 176 -3.28 11.29 -13.30
CA HIS A 176 -3.21 10.55 -14.55
C HIS A 176 -4.45 9.69 -14.80
N GLU A 177 -4.94 8.98 -13.78
CA GLU A 177 -6.20 8.23 -13.87
C GLU A 177 -7.40 9.13 -14.09
N TRP A 178 -7.46 10.27 -13.38
CA TRP A 178 -8.54 11.24 -13.56
C TRP A 178 -8.59 11.77 -15.00
N ILE A 179 -7.46 12.20 -15.56
CA ILE A 179 -7.40 12.72 -16.94
C ILE A 179 -7.75 11.63 -17.95
N LYS A 180 -7.30 10.39 -17.75
CA LYS A 180 -7.67 9.27 -18.63
C LYS A 180 -9.18 9.04 -18.70
N VAL A 181 -9.89 9.17 -17.57
CA VAL A 181 -11.33 8.89 -17.49
C VAL A 181 -12.17 10.11 -17.86
N MET A 182 -11.80 11.28 -17.33
CA MET A 182 -12.61 12.50 -17.40
C MET A 182 -12.18 13.44 -18.53
N GLY A 183 -10.90 13.41 -18.93
CA GLY A 183 -10.36 14.28 -19.99
C GLY A 183 -10.13 15.74 -19.60
N TYR A 184 -10.38 16.13 -18.34
CA TYR A 184 -10.23 17.52 -17.87
C TYR A 184 -9.65 17.61 -16.46
N CYS A 185 -8.97 18.72 -16.16
CA CYS A 185 -8.37 18.97 -14.86
C CYS A 185 -9.43 19.20 -13.77
N PRO A 186 -9.38 18.52 -12.62
CA PRO A 186 -10.39 18.67 -11.55
C PRO A 186 -10.31 20.02 -10.82
N ASN A 187 -9.23 20.79 -11.01
CA ASN A 187 -9.05 22.09 -10.37
C ASN A 187 -9.55 23.25 -11.24
N CYS A 188 -9.20 23.27 -12.53
CA CYS A 188 -9.57 24.37 -13.43
C CYS A 188 -10.63 24.01 -14.47
N SER A 189 -11.08 22.76 -14.50
CA SER A 189 -12.10 22.22 -15.41
C SER A 189 -11.78 22.37 -16.91
N LYS A 190 -10.53 22.69 -17.25
CA LYS A 190 -10.07 22.74 -18.65
C LYS A 190 -9.66 21.36 -19.12
N ASN A 191 -10.00 21.04 -20.36
CA ASN A 191 -9.54 19.83 -21.02
C ASN A 191 -8.01 19.86 -21.15
N ILE A 192 -7.36 18.80 -20.70
CA ILE A 192 -5.92 18.61 -20.90
C ILE A 192 -5.67 17.18 -21.37
N PRO A 193 -4.74 16.97 -22.31
CA PRO A 193 -4.29 15.63 -22.64
C PRO A 193 -3.43 15.06 -21.50
N ILE A 194 -3.07 13.78 -21.57
CA ILE A 194 -2.24 13.12 -20.54
C ILE A 194 -0.89 13.81 -20.40
N GLU A 195 -0.30 14.23 -21.52
CA GLU A 195 0.94 15.00 -21.60
C GLU A 195 0.82 16.39 -20.96
N GLY A 196 -0.41 16.84 -20.72
CA GLY A 196 -0.72 18.05 -19.97
C GLY A 196 -0.52 17.91 -18.45
N ILE A 197 -0.20 16.71 -17.95
CA ILE A 197 0.28 16.46 -16.60
C ILE A 197 1.80 16.54 -16.62
N VAL A 198 2.36 17.55 -15.98
CA VAL A 198 3.81 17.74 -15.88
C VAL A 198 4.30 17.07 -14.59
N PRO A 199 5.10 16.00 -14.66
CA PRO A 199 5.70 15.40 -13.47
C PRO A 199 6.62 16.40 -12.79
N ILE A 200 6.50 16.54 -11.47
CA ILE A 200 7.45 17.27 -10.64
C ILE A 200 8.40 16.20 -10.08
N THR A 201 9.55 16.08 -10.74
CA THR A 201 10.69 15.34 -10.18
C THR A 201 11.50 16.37 -9.41
N GLU A 202 11.38 16.42 -8.08
CA GLU A 202 12.30 17.24 -7.31
C GLU A 202 13.72 16.67 -7.49
N GLN A 203 14.57 17.46 -8.14
CA GLN A 203 16.01 17.43 -7.88
C GLN A 203 16.18 17.89 -6.42
N LEU A 204 16.08 16.95 -5.47
CA LEU A 204 16.47 17.17 -4.09
C LEU A 204 17.95 17.61 -4.12
N LYS A 205 18.20 18.89 -3.85
CA LYS A 205 19.53 19.45 -3.58
C LYS A 205 19.77 19.48 -2.09
#